data_AF-A0A0D0ABW1-F1
#
_entry.id   AF-A0A0D0ABW1-F1
#
_cell.length_a   1.000
_cell.length_b   1.000
_cell.length_c   1.000
_cell.angle_alpha   90.00
_cell.angle_beta   90.00
_cell.angle_gamma   90.00
#
_symmetry.space_group_name_H-M   'P 1'
#
loop_
_entity.id
_entity.type
_entity.pdbx_description
1 polymer ?
#
loop_
_entity_poly.entity_id
_entity_poly.type
_entity_poly.pdbx_seq_one_letter_code
_entity_poly.pdbx_strand_id
1 'polypeptide(L)'
;MGQPFLGVLIAPVAEAIKHLTRRDKSVKMAPRSWLSEEQQTFVLTYHESFLECKKKGNYNCFWPPFFEKWEECWPITLEGSLEPLDENARLEQMAKARDALQTRLMVKLRNDFGNSKIGRRANAAGNTIVSKLIGDITIKSGKKKSRPLNATEVYAKKYYASRVQPAVKEELDAMKNAVDAPEPKKRAIQVVRKQLASCWENESAQVKEEVTKLAQEMKEKREKEKEAIPDKKEVPKEL
;
A
#
# COMPACT_ATOMS: atom_id res chain seq x y z
N MET A 1 69.49 -27.30 -60.15
CA MET A 1 68.55 -27.99 -61.06
C MET A 1 67.28 -28.27 -60.27
N GLY A 2 66.09 -27.99 -60.84
CA GLY A 2 64.79 -28.42 -60.30
C GLY A 2 63.98 -27.35 -59.54
N GLN A 3 63.22 -26.53 -60.26
CA GLN A 3 61.89 -26.03 -59.82
C GLN A 3 60.92 -27.23 -59.62
N PRO A 4 59.65 -27.14 -59.11
CA PRO A 4 58.72 -25.99 -59.12
C PRO A 4 57.62 -25.85 -58.02
N PHE A 5 56.97 -24.68 -58.05
CA PHE A 5 55.53 -24.37 -57.87
C PHE A 5 54.67 -24.95 -56.73
N LEU A 6 53.96 -24.03 -56.05
CA LEU A 6 52.49 -23.95 -55.83
C LEU A 6 52.29 -22.97 -54.65
N GLY A 7 51.65 -21.80 -54.71
CA GLY A 7 50.59 -21.34 -55.59
C GLY A 7 49.22 -21.53 -54.95
N VAL A 8 48.90 -20.86 -53.82
CA VAL A 8 47.52 -20.79 -53.28
C VAL A 8 47.24 -19.46 -52.56
N LEU A 9 46.34 -18.69 -53.20
CA LEU A 9 45.22 -17.89 -52.70
C LEU A 9 45.39 -16.81 -51.58
N ILE A 10 45.17 -15.59 -52.07
CA ILE A 10 44.56 -14.42 -51.44
C ILE A 10 43.14 -14.76 -50.92
N ALA A 11 42.81 -14.39 -49.67
CA ALA A 11 41.52 -13.84 -49.23
C ALA A 11 41.53 -13.48 -47.72
N PRO A 12 40.69 -12.53 -47.25
CA PRO A 12 41.06 -11.56 -46.22
C PRO A 12 40.62 -11.89 -44.79
N VAL A 13 41.45 -11.47 -43.82
CA VAL A 13 41.24 -11.50 -42.36
C VAL A 13 40.25 -10.40 -41.92
N ALA A 14 39.06 -10.36 -42.52
CA ALA A 14 38.12 -9.27 -42.29
C ALA A 14 36.68 -9.73 -42.01
N GLU A 15 36.47 -10.81 -41.24
CA GLU A 15 35.13 -11.10 -40.71
C GLU A 15 35.12 -11.97 -39.44
N ALA A 16 35.98 -11.64 -38.45
CA ALA A 16 36.01 -12.34 -37.16
C ALA A 16 35.81 -11.41 -35.95
N ILE A 17 35.16 -10.26 -36.13
CA ILE A 17 34.81 -9.34 -35.03
C ILE A 17 33.42 -8.75 -35.31
N LYS A 18 32.35 -9.56 -35.25
CA LYS A 18 30.96 -9.04 -35.19
C LYS A 18 29.92 -9.97 -34.57
N HIS A 19 30.29 -11.18 -34.12
CA HIS A 19 29.38 -12.05 -33.40
C HIS A 19 30.06 -12.64 -32.17
N LEU A 20 29.84 -11.99 -31.01
CA LEU A 20 29.65 -12.61 -29.68
C LEU A 20 29.72 -11.58 -28.53
N THR A 21 29.64 -10.28 -28.82
CA THR A 21 29.17 -9.29 -27.84
C THR A 21 27.65 -9.18 -27.90
N ARG A 22 26.94 -10.23 -27.49
CA ARG A 22 25.58 -10.11 -26.96
C ARG A 22 25.54 -10.82 -25.62
N ARG A 23 26.22 -10.22 -24.64
CA ARG A 23 25.87 -10.43 -23.22
C ARG A 23 24.44 -9.92 -23.10
N ASP A 24 23.48 -10.83 -23.20
CA ASP A 24 22.14 -10.64 -22.67
C ASP A 24 22.31 -10.36 -21.18
N LYS A 25 22.43 -9.07 -20.84
CA LYS A 25 22.12 -8.59 -19.51
C LYS A 25 20.61 -8.72 -19.37
N SER A 26 20.14 -9.96 -19.17
CA SER A 26 18.91 -10.21 -18.45
C SER A 26 19.08 -9.46 -17.14
N VAL A 27 18.45 -8.27 -17.08
CA VAL A 27 18.29 -7.54 -15.84
C VAL A 27 17.53 -8.51 -14.96
N LYS A 28 18.24 -9.15 -14.03
CA LYS A 28 17.73 -10.07 -13.01
C LYS A 28 16.86 -9.24 -12.05
N MET A 29 15.77 -8.68 -12.56
CA MET A 29 14.69 -8.14 -11.76
C MET A 29 14.21 -9.34 -10.95
N ALA A 30 14.34 -9.27 -9.63
CA ALA A 30 13.75 -10.28 -8.76
C ALA A 30 12.31 -10.52 -9.24
N PRO A 31 11.89 -11.79 -9.42
CA PRO A 31 10.56 -12.10 -9.89
C PRO A 31 9.54 -11.29 -9.12
N ARG A 32 8.63 -10.62 -9.83
CA ARG A 32 7.62 -9.74 -9.22
C ARG A 32 6.71 -10.49 -8.22
N SER A 33 6.73 -11.82 -8.29
CA SER A 33 6.00 -12.75 -7.45
C SER A 33 6.97 -13.71 -6.80
N TRP A 34 6.69 -14.13 -5.56
CA TRP A 34 7.42 -15.19 -4.87
C TRP A 34 7.07 -16.60 -5.40
N LEU A 35 6.06 -16.70 -6.27
CA LEU A 35 5.65 -17.93 -6.94
C LEU A 35 6.36 -18.07 -8.30
N SER A 36 6.72 -19.30 -8.66
CA SER A 36 7.17 -19.65 -10.01
C SER A 36 6.08 -19.40 -11.06
N GLU A 37 6.45 -19.38 -12.34
CA GLU A 37 5.48 -19.19 -13.44
C GLU A 37 4.48 -20.36 -13.52
N GLU A 38 4.93 -21.58 -13.26
CA GLU A 38 4.09 -22.78 -13.18
C GLU A 38 3.09 -22.69 -12.03
N GLN A 39 3.56 -22.28 -10.85
CA GLN A 39 2.72 -22.06 -9.67
C GLN A 39 1.67 -20.98 -9.91
N GLN A 40 2.05 -19.89 -10.59
CA GLN A 40 1.10 -18.84 -10.96
C GLN A 40 0.03 -19.35 -11.93
N THR A 41 0.45 -20.12 -12.94
CA THR A 41 -0.46 -20.73 -13.91
C THR A 41 -1.45 -21.66 -13.21
N PHE A 42 -0.98 -22.48 -12.26
CA PHE A 42 -1.85 -23.29 -11.41
C PHE A 42 -2.83 -22.44 -10.61
N VAL A 43 -2.40 -21.37 -9.94
CA VAL A 43 -3.33 -20.49 -9.20
C VAL A 43 -4.41 -19.91 -10.13
N LEU A 44 -4.06 -19.58 -11.37
CA LEU A 44 -5.00 -19.04 -12.36
C LEU A 44 -6.07 -20.06 -12.80
N THR A 45 -5.78 -21.35 -12.82
CA THR A 45 -6.79 -22.36 -13.19
C THR A 45 -7.94 -22.45 -12.18
N TYR A 46 -7.71 -22.02 -10.93
CA TYR A 46 -8.72 -22.02 -9.86
C TYR A 46 -9.47 -20.69 -9.73
N HIS A 47 -9.24 -19.74 -10.65
CA HIS A 47 -9.84 -18.41 -10.59
C HIS A 47 -11.37 -18.43 -10.52
N GLU A 48 -12.02 -19.12 -11.45
CA GLU A 48 -13.48 -19.16 -11.55
C GLU A 48 -14.11 -19.80 -10.31
N SER A 49 -13.57 -20.94 -9.85
CA SER A 49 -14.05 -21.62 -8.63
C SER A 49 -13.91 -20.72 -7.39
N PHE A 50 -12.82 -19.95 -7.31
CA PHE A 50 -12.65 -18.98 -6.22
C PHE A 50 -13.71 -17.88 -6.25
N LEU A 51 -14.05 -17.35 -7.44
CA LEU A 51 -15.09 -16.33 -7.59
C LEU A 51 -16.49 -16.87 -7.25
N GLU A 52 -16.80 -18.12 -7.59
CA GLU A 52 -18.05 -18.76 -7.20
C GLU A 52 -18.18 -18.90 -5.68
N CYS A 53 -17.11 -19.35 -5.01
CA CYS A 53 -17.05 -19.42 -3.54
C CYS A 53 -17.16 -18.04 -2.89
N LYS A 54 -16.54 -17.02 -3.48
CA LYS A 54 -16.67 -15.62 -3.03
C LYS A 54 -18.12 -15.14 -3.10
N LYS A 55 -18.83 -15.44 -4.19
CA LYS A 55 -20.25 -15.09 -4.36
C LYS A 55 -21.14 -15.78 -3.31
N LYS A 56 -20.84 -17.04 -2.98
CA LYS A 56 -21.54 -17.82 -1.95
C LYS A 56 -21.13 -17.49 -0.51
N GLY A 57 -19.99 -16.82 -0.32
CA GLY A 57 -19.41 -16.53 1.00
C GLY A 57 -18.86 -17.75 1.74
N ASN A 58 -18.77 -18.92 1.09
CA ASN A 58 -18.31 -20.17 1.69
C ASN A 58 -17.09 -20.71 0.93
N TYR A 59 -15.96 -20.82 1.62
CA TYR A 59 -14.70 -21.30 1.05
C TYR A 59 -14.31 -22.72 1.53
N ASN A 60 -15.14 -23.36 2.36
CA ASN A 60 -14.82 -24.68 2.93
C ASN A 60 -14.72 -25.77 1.85
N CYS A 61 -15.44 -25.61 0.74
CA CYS A 61 -15.36 -26.53 -0.41
C CYS A 61 -14.20 -26.22 -1.37
N PHE A 62 -13.53 -25.08 -1.21
CA PHE A 62 -12.49 -24.62 -2.13
C PHE A 62 -11.08 -24.89 -1.60
N TRP A 63 -10.80 -24.51 -0.35
CA TRP A 63 -9.44 -24.57 0.17
C TRP A 63 -8.87 -25.99 0.32
N PRO A 64 -9.60 -26.97 0.88
CA PRO A 64 -9.07 -28.33 1.03
C PRO A 64 -8.60 -28.95 -0.30
N PRO A 65 -9.44 -29.04 -1.37
CA PRO A 65 -9.00 -29.65 -2.63
C PRO A 65 -7.96 -28.80 -3.38
N PHE A 66 -7.93 -27.48 -3.14
CA PHE A 66 -6.88 -26.63 -3.68
C PHE A 66 -5.51 -26.95 -3.06
N PHE A 67 -5.44 -27.07 -1.73
CA PHE A 67 -4.18 -27.34 -1.04
C PHE A 67 -3.68 -28.76 -1.23
N GLU A 68 -4.58 -29.74 -1.30
CA GLU A 68 -4.23 -31.12 -1.63
C GLU A 68 -3.50 -31.21 -2.98
N LYS A 69 -4.10 -30.66 -4.04
CA LYS A 69 -3.48 -30.64 -5.37
C LYS A 69 -2.21 -29.77 -5.45
N TRP A 70 -2.16 -28.70 -4.65
CA TRP A 70 -0.96 -27.88 -4.54
C TRP A 70 0.20 -28.70 -3.98
N GLU A 71 -0.03 -29.47 -2.92
CA GLU A 71 0.99 -30.29 -2.26
C GLU A 71 1.41 -31.50 -3.10
N GLU A 72 0.51 -32.06 -3.91
CA GLU A 72 0.86 -33.08 -4.91
C GLU A 72 1.88 -32.55 -5.93
N CYS A 73 1.72 -31.30 -6.37
CA CYS A 73 2.58 -30.68 -7.37
C CYS A 73 3.88 -30.13 -6.77
N TRP A 74 3.81 -29.57 -5.56
CA TRP A 74 4.93 -28.93 -4.86
C TRP A 74 4.98 -29.40 -3.40
N PRO A 75 5.44 -30.64 -3.14
CA PRO A 75 5.57 -31.15 -1.79
C PRO A 75 6.55 -30.27 -1.00
N ILE A 76 6.22 -30.01 0.27
CA ILE A 76 7.07 -29.21 1.15
C ILE A 76 8.25 -30.08 1.59
N THR A 77 9.38 -29.95 0.91
CA THR A 77 10.64 -30.59 1.31
C THR A 77 11.39 -29.70 2.31
N LEU A 78 11.69 -30.24 3.49
CA LEU A 78 12.62 -29.67 4.48
C LEU A 78 14.09 -29.97 4.09
N GLU A 79 14.44 -29.78 2.82
CA GLU A 79 15.82 -29.99 2.37
C GLU A 79 16.69 -28.84 2.88
N GLY A 80 17.62 -29.13 3.78
CA GLY A 80 18.60 -28.15 4.29
C GLY A 80 18.67 -28.01 5.81
N SER A 81 17.84 -28.72 6.59
CA SER A 81 18.08 -28.83 8.03
C SER A 81 19.26 -29.79 8.27
N LEU A 82 20.45 -29.23 8.50
CA LEU A 82 21.68 -29.99 8.77
C LEU A 82 21.72 -30.60 10.17
N GLU A 83 20.79 -30.22 11.05
CA GLU A 83 20.72 -30.74 12.41
C GLU A 83 19.86 -32.02 12.46
N PRO A 84 20.34 -33.08 13.16
CA PRO A 84 19.52 -34.24 13.48
C PRO A 84 18.41 -33.79 14.46
N LEU A 85 17.25 -33.43 13.92
CA LEU A 85 16.07 -33.17 14.73
C LEU A 85 15.37 -34.49 15.08
N ASP A 86 14.75 -34.50 16.25
CA ASP A 86 13.75 -35.52 16.61
C ASP A 86 12.61 -35.55 15.59
N GLU A 87 12.04 -36.74 15.35
CA GLU A 87 10.99 -36.93 14.34
C GLU A 87 9.75 -36.07 14.64
N ASN A 88 9.40 -35.90 15.92
CA ASN A 88 8.28 -35.04 16.32
C ASN A 88 8.55 -33.57 16.00
N ALA A 89 9.79 -33.11 16.23
CA ALA A 89 10.19 -31.73 15.93
C ALA A 89 10.17 -31.47 14.42
N ARG A 90 10.53 -32.47 13.60
CA ARG A 90 10.43 -32.41 12.13
C ARG A 90 8.97 -32.31 11.67
N LEU A 91 8.07 -33.14 12.21
CA LEU A 91 6.64 -33.09 11.90
C LEU A 91 6.02 -31.74 12.28
N GLU A 92 6.38 -31.19 13.45
CA GLU A 92 5.90 -29.87 13.88
C GLU A 92 6.40 -28.75 12.96
N GLN A 93 7.67 -28.81 12.51
CA GLN A 93 8.20 -27.87 11.54
C GLN A 93 7.51 -27.95 10.17
N MET A 94 7.22 -29.17 9.68
CA MET A 94 6.47 -29.34 8.44
C MET A 94 5.06 -28.77 8.56
N ALA A 95 4.37 -29.01 9.68
CA ALA A 95 3.04 -28.45 9.93
C ALA A 95 3.07 -26.91 9.93
N LYS A 96 4.04 -26.30 10.63
CA LYS A 96 4.22 -24.84 10.64
C LYS A 96 4.53 -24.28 9.25
N ALA A 97 5.39 -24.96 8.48
CA ALA A 97 5.72 -24.56 7.11
C ALA A 97 4.49 -24.64 6.19
N ARG A 98 3.68 -25.69 6.34
CA ARG A 98 2.41 -25.88 5.64
C ARG A 98 1.43 -24.77 5.97
N ASP A 99 1.18 -24.49 7.24
CA ASP A 99 0.27 -23.44 7.68
C ASP A 99 0.70 -22.04 7.19
N ALA A 100 2.01 -21.78 7.24
CA ALA A 100 2.59 -20.53 6.75
C ALA A 100 2.41 -20.39 5.22
N LEU A 101 2.62 -21.47 4.46
CA LEU A 101 2.41 -21.50 3.01
C LEU A 101 0.94 -21.30 2.65
N GLN A 102 0.04 -22.04 3.31
CA GLN A 102 -1.40 -21.94 3.11
C GLN A 102 -1.89 -20.51 3.37
N THR A 103 -1.47 -19.91 4.49
CA THR A 103 -1.80 -18.51 4.84
C THR A 103 -1.33 -17.54 3.75
N ARG A 104 -0.10 -17.70 3.25
CA ARG A 104 0.45 -16.86 2.18
C ARG A 104 -0.33 -17.00 0.87
N LEU A 105 -0.68 -18.23 0.48
CA LEU A 105 -1.48 -18.51 -0.72
C LEU A 105 -2.89 -17.93 -0.61
N MET A 106 -3.56 -18.08 0.54
CA MET A 106 -4.89 -17.48 0.76
C MET A 106 -4.84 -15.96 0.59
N VAL A 107 -3.84 -15.30 1.18
CA VAL A 107 -3.66 -13.85 1.05
C VAL A 107 -3.37 -13.46 -0.40
N LYS A 108 -2.57 -14.27 -1.12
CA LYS A 108 -2.26 -14.04 -2.54
C LYS A 108 -3.53 -14.10 -3.39
N LEU A 109 -4.31 -15.19 -3.33
CA LEU A 109 -5.56 -15.33 -4.08
C LEU A 109 -6.57 -14.23 -3.74
N ARG A 110 -6.72 -13.88 -2.44
CA ARG A 110 -7.58 -12.77 -2.02
C ARG A 110 -7.12 -11.42 -2.58
N ASN A 111 -5.82 -11.19 -2.70
CA ASN A 111 -5.28 -9.94 -3.24
C ASN A 111 -5.38 -9.89 -4.77
N ASP A 112 -5.14 -11.01 -5.45
CA ASP A 112 -5.19 -11.11 -6.90
C ASP A 112 -6.63 -11.04 -7.41
N PHE A 113 -7.55 -11.77 -6.77
CA PHE A 113 -8.93 -11.97 -7.26
C PHE A 113 -9.99 -11.25 -6.40
N GLY A 114 -9.72 -11.06 -5.11
CA GLY A 114 -10.68 -10.47 -4.16
C GLY A 114 -10.71 -8.94 -4.22
N ASN A 115 -9.54 -8.30 -4.37
CA ASN A 115 -9.31 -6.86 -4.23
C ASN A 115 -8.13 -6.38 -5.09
N SER A 116 -8.07 -6.82 -6.35
CA SER A 116 -7.02 -6.38 -7.27
C SER A 116 -6.94 -4.84 -7.25
N LYS A 117 -5.73 -4.27 -7.32
CA LYS A 117 -5.57 -2.80 -7.33
C LYS A 117 -6.42 -2.14 -8.43
N ILE A 118 -6.66 -2.88 -9.52
CA ILE A 118 -7.52 -2.48 -10.63
C ILE A 118 -8.98 -2.46 -10.18
N GLY A 119 -9.48 -3.54 -9.56
CA GLY A 119 -10.85 -3.58 -9.02
C GLY A 119 -11.09 -2.52 -7.94
N ARG A 120 -10.13 -2.28 -7.06
CA ARG A 120 -10.22 -1.18 -6.07
C ARG A 120 -10.24 0.20 -6.73
N ARG A 121 -9.44 0.43 -7.78
CA ARG A 121 -9.45 1.69 -8.54
C ARG A 121 -10.75 1.87 -9.32
N ALA A 122 -11.26 0.82 -9.95
CA ALA A 122 -12.53 0.84 -10.66
C ALA A 122 -13.71 1.10 -9.72
N ASN A 123 -13.77 0.40 -8.58
CA ASN A 123 -14.79 0.62 -7.55
C ASN A 123 -14.67 2.01 -6.92
N ALA A 124 -13.45 2.51 -6.69
CA ALA A 124 -13.26 3.88 -6.21
C ALA A 124 -13.75 4.90 -7.24
N ALA A 125 -13.41 4.75 -8.52
CA ALA A 125 -13.86 5.63 -9.59
C ALA A 125 -15.41 5.60 -9.73
N GLY A 126 -16.00 4.40 -9.77
CA GLY A 126 -17.46 4.23 -9.83
C GLY A 126 -18.18 4.81 -8.62
N ASN A 127 -17.68 4.54 -7.42
CA ASN A 127 -18.25 5.12 -6.20
C ASN A 127 -18.09 6.62 -6.13
N THR A 128 -17.05 7.20 -6.75
CA THR A 128 -16.88 8.67 -6.79
C THR A 128 -17.95 9.31 -7.67
N ILE A 129 -18.26 8.71 -8.81
CA ILE A 129 -19.29 9.20 -9.73
C ILE A 129 -20.67 9.06 -9.09
N VAL A 130 -20.99 7.89 -8.53
CA VAL A 130 -22.27 7.66 -7.84
C VAL A 130 -22.40 8.55 -6.60
N SER A 131 -21.33 8.72 -5.81
CA SER A 131 -21.36 9.64 -4.65
C SER A 131 -21.48 11.10 -5.05
N LYS A 132 -20.93 11.49 -6.20
CA LYS A 132 -21.12 12.84 -6.77
C LYS A 132 -22.55 13.04 -7.27
N LEU A 133 -23.08 12.11 -8.05
CA LEU A 133 -24.48 12.14 -8.52
C LEU A 133 -25.46 12.15 -7.35
N ILE A 134 -25.27 11.30 -6.34
CA ILE A 134 -26.07 11.34 -5.12
C ILE A 134 -25.85 12.67 -4.39
N GLY A 135 -24.64 13.21 -4.31
CA GLY A 135 -24.37 14.52 -3.71
C GLY A 135 -25.00 15.70 -4.45
N ASP A 136 -25.11 15.63 -5.78
CA ASP A 136 -25.66 16.68 -6.64
C ASP A 136 -27.19 16.63 -6.66
N ILE A 137 -27.78 15.43 -6.70
CA ILE A 137 -29.25 15.21 -6.60
C ILE A 137 -29.72 15.52 -5.18
N THR A 138 -28.95 15.10 -4.18
CA THR A 138 -29.23 15.40 -2.77
C THR A 138 -28.56 16.73 -2.44
N ILE A 139 -29.17 17.84 -2.85
CA ILE A 139 -28.81 19.23 -2.47
C ILE A 139 -28.59 19.39 -0.94
N LYS A 140 -29.02 18.41 -0.13
CA LYS A 140 -28.97 18.36 1.33
C LYS A 140 -28.17 17.21 1.96
N SER A 141 -27.50 16.31 1.23
CA SER A 141 -26.68 15.28 1.90
C SER A 141 -25.30 15.84 2.29
N GLY A 142 -25.33 16.65 3.35
CA GLY A 142 -24.25 16.96 4.27
C GLY A 142 -22.84 16.92 3.71
N LYS A 143 -22.26 18.10 3.45
CA LYS A 143 -20.88 18.33 3.90
C LYS A 143 -20.83 17.79 5.32
N LYS A 144 -20.12 16.67 5.54
CA LYS A 144 -20.04 16.02 6.86
C LYS A 144 -19.87 17.13 7.88
N LYS A 145 -20.76 17.19 8.89
CA LYS A 145 -20.73 18.21 9.95
C LYS A 145 -19.34 18.16 10.58
N SER A 146 -18.42 18.96 10.06
CA SER A 146 -17.05 19.03 10.55
C SER A 146 -17.15 19.75 11.89
N ARG A 147 -16.36 19.30 12.87
CA ARG A 147 -16.29 20.00 14.15
C ARG A 147 -15.69 21.40 13.92
N PRO A 148 -16.11 22.43 14.67
CA PRO A 148 -15.39 23.71 14.65
C PRO A 148 -13.93 23.45 15.06
N LEU A 149 -13.01 24.22 14.48
CA LEU A 149 -11.59 24.11 14.78
C LEU A 149 -11.33 24.64 16.18
N ASN A 150 -10.47 23.96 16.94
CA ASN A 150 -9.99 24.44 18.22
C ASN A 150 -8.99 25.60 18.03
N ALA A 151 -8.79 26.44 19.04
CA ALA A 151 -7.87 27.60 18.96
C ALA A 151 -6.45 27.18 18.52
N THR A 152 -5.90 26.08 19.05
CA THR A 152 -4.59 25.55 18.65
C THR A 152 -4.55 25.09 17.19
N GLU A 153 -5.67 24.57 16.65
CA GLU A 153 -5.77 24.18 15.24
C GLU A 153 -5.87 25.41 14.34
N VAL A 154 -6.56 26.46 14.78
CA VAL A 154 -6.60 27.77 14.10
C VAL A 154 -5.20 28.41 14.10
N TYR A 155 -4.49 28.34 15.23
CA TYR A 155 -3.10 28.79 15.34
C TYR A 155 -2.20 28.04 14.36
N ALA A 156 -2.26 26.70 14.35
CA ALA A 156 -1.50 25.89 13.40
C ALA A 156 -1.83 26.31 11.96
N LYS A 157 -3.11 26.46 11.61
CA LYS A 157 -3.50 26.83 10.26
C LYS A 157 -2.93 28.19 9.82
N LYS A 158 -2.84 29.17 10.72
CA LYS A 158 -2.39 30.54 10.41
C LYS A 158 -0.86 30.69 10.49
N TYR A 159 -0.22 30.04 11.45
CA TYR A 159 1.17 30.30 11.84
C TYR A 159 2.11 29.09 11.68
N TYR A 160 1.66 27.95 11.15
CA TYR A 160 2.51 26.77 11.03
C TYR A 160 3.77 27.04 10.20
N ALA A 161 3.64 27.61 9.00
CA ALA A 161 4.78 27.83 8.12
C ALA A 161 5.83 28.78 8.72
N SER A 162 5.38 29.81 9.44
CA SER A 162 6.26 30.85 9.99
C SER A 162 6.85 30.52 11.36
N ARG A 163 6.10 29.83 12.24
CA ARG A 163 6.48 29.62 13.65
C ARG A 163 6.84 28.18 13.96
N VAL A 164 5.98 27.23 13.58
CA VAL A 164 6.09 25.82 14.00
C VAL A 164 6.99 25.02 13.07
N GLN A 165 6.93 25.26 11.76
CA GLN A 165 7.66 24.50 10.76
C GLN A 165 9.20 24.60 10.92
N PRO A 166 9.80 25.76 11.25
CA PRO A 166 11.24 25.83 11.50
C PRO A 166 11.69 24.91 12.63
N ALA A 167 11.02 24.96 13.79
CA ALA A 167 11.34 24.13 14.95
C ALA A 167 11.14 22.63 14.68
N VAL A 168 10.10 22.27 13.91
CA VAL A 168 9.87 20.88 13.48
C VAL A 168 10.98 20.38 12.56
N LYS A 169 11.46 21.21 11.63
CA LYS A 169 12.56 20.83 10.73
C LYS A 169 13.85 20.61 11.52
N GLU A 170 14.17 21.51 12.43
CA GLU A 170 15.35 21.41 13.28
C GLU A 170 15.37 20.12 14.11
N GLU A 171 14.25 19.77 14.77
CA GLU A 171 14.15 18.53 15.56
C GLU A 171 14.21 17.27 14.67
N LEU A 172 13.63 17.30 13.47
CA LEU A 172 13.69 16.18 12.52
C LEU A 172 15.09 15.99 11.91
N ASP A 173 15.79 17.09 11.61
CA ASP A 173 17.16 17.05 11.10
C ASP A 173 18.12 16.55 12.19
N ALA A 174 17.93 16.98 13.45
CA ALA A 174 18.66 16.45 14.60
C ALA A 174 18.44 14.93 14.77
N MET A 175 17.20 14.45 14.63
CA MET A 175 16.90 13.00 14.68
C MET A 175 17.55 12.24 13.52
N LYS A 176 17.59 12.81 12.31
CA LYS A 176 18.19 12.16 11.15
C LYS A 176 19.71 11.98 11.29
N ASN A 177 20.37 12.90 11.99
CA ASN A 177 21.81 12.88 12.20
C ASN A 177 22.24 11.95 13.36
N ALA A 178 21.31 11.44 14.17
CA ALA A 178 21.62 10.51 15.25
C ALA A 178 21.77 9.07 14.73
N VAL A 179 22.88 8.42 15.11
CA VAL A 179 23.37 7.13 14.56
C VAL A 179 22.39 5.96 14.78
N ASP A 180 21.56 6.01 15.84
CA ASP A 180 20.61 4.95 16.21
C ASP A 180 19.13 5.40 16.20
N ALA A 181 18.81 6.46 15.46
CA ALA A 181 17.46 7.02 15.51
C ALA A 181 16.40 6.16 14.78
N PRO A 182 15.23 5.91 15.42
CA PRO A 182 14.09 5.29 14.76
C PRO A 182 13.62 6.08 13.54
N GLU A 183 13.08 5.38 12.54
CA GLU A 183 12.63 5.99 11.27
C GLU A 183 11.84 7.30 11.48
N PRO A 184 12.32 8.44 10.94
CA PRO A 184 11.76 9.76 11.23
C PRO A 184 10.29 9.90 10.81
N LYS A 185 9.86 9.13 9.80
CA LYS A 185 8.48 9.15 9.29
C LYS A 185 7.44 8.76 10.34
N LYS A 186 7.76 7.81 11.24
CA LYS A 186 6.83 7.36 12.30
C LYS A 186 6.70 8.39 13.42
N ARG A 187 7.75 9.19 13.67
CA ARG A 187 7.81 10.17 14.76
C ARG A 187 7.48 11.61 14.34
N ALA A 188 7.49 11.92 13.04
CA ALA A 188 7.26 13.28 12.54
C ALA A 188 5.95 13.92 13.05
N ILE A 189 4.85 13.15 13.12
CA ILE A 189 3.57 13.67 13.63
C ILE A 189 3.67 13.98 15.13
N GLN A 190 4.42 13.19 15.91
CA GLN A 190 4.61 13.45 17.34
C GLN A 190 5.45 14.71 17.57
N VAL A 191 6.51 14.89 16.78
CA VAL A 191 7.34 16.11 16.78
C VAL A 191 6.49 17.34 16.45
N VAL A 192 5.67 17.27 15.40
CA VAL A 192 4.76 18.37 15.04
C VAL A 192 3.82 18.72 16.19
N ARG A 193 3.21 17.73 16.86
CA ARG A 193 2.29 17.97 17.98
C ARG A 193 2.99 18.61 19.17
N LYS A 194 4.19 18.13 19.51
CA LYS A 194 5.01 18.65 20.62
C LYS A 194 5.42 20.10 20.35
N GLN A 195 5.98 20.38 19.17
CA GLN A 195 6.41 21.72 18.81
C GLN A 195 5.24 22.70 18.67
N LEU A 196 4.11 22.26 18.12
CA LEU A 196 2.91 23.08 18.07
C LEU A 196 2.42 23.48 19.47
N ALA A 197 2.40 22.56 20.43
CA ALA A 197 2.02 22.85 21.81
C ALA A 197 3.01 23.84 22.45
N SER A 198 4.31 23.60 22.31
CA SER A 198 5.35 24.48 22.85
C SER A 198 5.31 25.89 22.26
N CYS A 199 5.15 26.03 20.94
CA CYS A 199 4.99 27.34 20.30
C CYS A 199 3.73 28.06 20.79
N TRP A 200 2.61 27.34 20.94
CA TRP A 200 1.36 27.93 21.44
C TRP A 200 1.48 28.41 22.89
N GLU A 201 2.11 27.64 23.78
CA GLU A 201 2.31 28.02 25.17
C GLU A 201 3.21 29.25 25.33
N ASN A 202 4.26 29.35 24.52
CA ASN A 202 5.22 30.46 24.55
C ASN A 202 4.79 31.70 23.76
N GLU A 203 3.67 31.63 23.03
CA GLU A 203 3.20 32.76 22.23
C GLU A 203 2.66 33.91 23.10
N SER A 204 2.75 35.13 22.58
CA SER A 204 2.25 36.33 23.25
C SER A 204 0.74 36.28 23.52
N ALA A 205 0.30 36.94 24.60
CA ALA A 205 -1.12 37.02 24.96
C ALA A 205 -1.97 37.64 23.83
N GLN A 206 -1.43 38.62 23.12
CA GLN A 206 -2.11 39.29 22.00
C GLN A 206 -2.43 38.33 20.84
N VAL A 207 -1.48 37.47 20.45
CA VAL A 207 -1.70 36.48 19.39
C VAL A 207 -2.65 35.38 19.84
N LYS A 208 -2.58 34.97 21.12
CA LYS A 208 -3.55 34.02 21.70
C LYS A 208 -4.97 34.57 21.64
N GLU A 209 -5.18 35.82 22.02
CA GLU A 209 -6.48 36.49 21.95
C GLU A 209 -6.99 36.64 20.51
N GLU A 210 -6.12 37.00 19.57
CA GLU A 210 -6.48 37.09 18.16
C GLU A 210 -6.97 35.73 17.63
N VAL A 211 -6.25 34.66 17.96
CA VAL A 211 -6.60 33.31 17.52
C VAL A 211 -7.87 32.79 18.19
N THR A 212 -8.10 33.08 19.47
CA THR A 212 -9.34 32.67 20.15
C THR A 212 -10.55 33.39 19.59
N LYS A 213 -10.44 34.69 19.27
CA LYS A 213 -11.49 35.45 18.55
C LYS A 213 -11.80 34.82 17.20
N LEU A 214 -10.78 34.52 16.40
CA LEU A 214 -10.98 33.85 15.10
C LEU A 214 -11.62 32.46 15.25
N ALA A 215 -11.29 31.71 16.30
CA ALA A 215 -11.92 30.42 16.58
C ALA A 215 -13.40 30.57 16.95
N GLN A 216 -13.75 31.60 17.72
CA GLN A 216 -15.14 31.93 18.05
C GLN A 216 -15.94 32.36 16.82
N GLU A 217 -15.42 33.26 16.00
CA GLU A 217 -16.06 33.68 14.74
C GLU A 217 -16.32 32.50 13.79
N MET A 218 -15.35 31.58 13.67
CA MET A 218 -15.49 30.36 12.87
C MET A 218 -16.56 29.41 13.43
N LYS A 219 -16.72 29.37 14.76
CA LYS A 219 -17.76 28.59 15.43
C LYS A 219 -19.14 29.21 15.20
N GLU A 220 -19.29 30.51 15.42
CA GLU A 220 -20.55 31.25 15.23
C GLU A 220 -21.02 31.22 13.77
N LYS A 221 -20.11 31.44 12.81
CA LYS A 221 -20.44 31.32 11.38
C LYS A 221 -21.02 29.94 11.06
N ARG A 222 -20.48 28.88 11.67
CA ARG A 222 -21.01 27.52 11.50
C ARG A 222 -22.33 27.29 12.21
N GLU A 223 -22.57 27.91 13.35
CA GLU A 223 -23.87 27.82 14.04
C GLU A 223 -24.96 28.49 13.18
N LYS A 224 -24.68 29.67 12.62
CA LYS A 224 -25.55 30.34 11.65
C LYS A 224 -25.80 29.50 10.39
N GLU A 225 -24.76 28.86 9.85
CA GLU A 225 -24.91 27.92 8.71
C GLU A 225 -25.76 26.69 9.05
N LYS A 226 -25.80 26.23 10.32
CA LYS A 226 -26.67 25.13 10.76
C LYS A 226 -28.12 25.58 10.87
N GLU A 227 -28.37 26.76 11.44
CA GLU A 227 -29.72 27.30 11.63
C GLU A 227 -30.39 27.68 10.30
N ALA A 228 -29.61 28.10 9.30
CA ALA A 228 -30.11 28.41 7.96
C ALA A 228 -30.53 27.17 7.13
N ILE A 229 -30.34 25.95 7.63
CA ILE A 229 -30.81 24.72 6.96
C ILE A 229 -32.19 24.38 7.51
N PRO A 230 -33.29 24.64 6.76
CA PRO A 230 -34.63 24.35 7.25
C PRO A 230 -34.82 22.85 7.46
N ASP A 231 -35.22 22.52 8.69
CA ASP A 231 -35.59 21.21 9.18
C ASP A 231 -36.90 20.78 8.50
N LYS A 232 -36.79 20.18 7.31
CA LYS A 232 -37.96 19.59 6.65
C LYS A 232 -38.19 18.19 7.20
N LYS A 233 -39.06 18.18 8.20
CA LYS A 233 -39.84 17.05 8.71
C LYS A 233 -40.48 16.24 7.58
N GLU A 234 -40.45 14.93 7.79
CA GLU A 234 -41.48 13.92 7.47
C GLU A 234 -42.03 13.91 6.05
N VAL A 235 -41.50 12.98 5.24
CA VAL A 235 -42.24 12.43 4.10
C VAL A 235 -43.35 11.54 4.68
N PRO A 236 -44.64 11.85 4.45
CA PRO A 236 -45.72 10.93 4.81
C PRO A 236 -45.52 9.62 4.07
N LYS A 237 -45.46 8.51 4.82
CA LYS A 237 -45.65 7.18 4.24
C LYS A 237 -47.12 7.09 3.83
N GLU A 238 -47.41 7.43 2.59
CA GLU A 238 -48.63 6.95 1.94
C GLU A 238 -48.37 5.58 1.33
N LEU A 239 -49.39 4.74 1.48
CA LEU A 239 -49.47 3.28 1.29
C LEU A 239 -49.22 2.81 -0.15
#